data_AF-S1RQB2-F1
#
_entry.id   AF-S1RQB2-F1
#
_cell.length_a   1.000
_cell.length_b   1.000
_cell.length_c   1.000
_cell.angle_alpha   90.00
_cell.angle_beta   90.00
_cell.angle_gamma   90.00
#
_symmetry.space_group_name_H-M   'P 1'
#
loop_
_entity.id
_entity.type
_entity.pdbx_description
1 polymer ?
#
loop_
_entity_poly.entity_id
_entity_poly.type
_entity_poly.pdbx_seq_one_letter_code
_entity_poly.pdbx_strand_id
1 'polypeptide(L)'
;MAKKKRKKFCVRVRCLNGRSYQFPLPNDLQKAMWQYKVENPTNWFDLLSQALINIPTKEYCENYQPPMTVALVEKIFITANYEHVATRGQFVTKDNWQRNDLSRHWNNIRFLQHDYPLMTKLRIFLAYLIWMTKLHICRIK
;
A
#
# COMPACT_ATOMS: atom_id res chain seq x y z
N MET A 1 -11.50 1.13 -32.22
CA MET A 1 -10.40 1.99 -31.73
C MET A 1 -10.17 1.70 -30.24
N ALA A 2 -9.00 1.16 -29.86
CA ALA A 2 -8.69 0.93 -28.45
C ALA A 2 -8.55 2.28 -27.73
N LYS A 3 -9.39 2.55 -26.71
CA LYS A 3 -9.28 3.75 -25.88
C LYS A 3 -7.88 3.80 -25.26
N LYS A 4 -7.09 4.83 -25.61
CA LYS A 4 -5.76 5.06 -25.03
C LYS A 4 -5.92 5.24 -23.51
N LYS A 5 -5.44 4.27 -22.72
CA LYS A 5 -5.52 4.31 -21.25
C LYS A 5 -4.75 5.55 -20.74
N ARG A 6 -5.38 6.33 -19.86
CA ARG A 6 -4.74 7.49 -19.21
C ARG A 6 -3.66 7.01 -18.26
N LYS A 7 -2.53 7.73 -18.20
CA LYS A 7 -1.45 7.43 -17.26
C LYS A 7 -1.97 7.57 -15.81
N LYS A 8 -1.65 6.59 -14.96
CA LYS A 8 -1.97 6.58 -13.52
C LYS A 8 -0.72 6.31 -12.70
N PHE A 9 -0.69 6.85 -11.48
CA PHE A 9 0.26 6.43 -10.46
C PHE A 9 -0.05 5.01 -10.01
N CYS A 10 0.96 4.17 -10.03
CA CYS A 10 0.92 2.78 -9.62
C CYS A 10 2.03 2.51 -8.61
N VAL A 11 1.78 1.55 -7.73
CA VAL A 11 2.74 1.07 -6.76
C VAL A 11 3.14 -0.35 -7.09
N ARG A 12 4.44 -0.64 -7.00
CA ARG A 12 4.93 -2.01 -6.92
C ARG A 12 5.03 -2.36 -5.45
N VAL A 13 4.44 -3.47 -5.07
CA VAL A 13 4.40 -3.93 -3.69
C VAL A 13 5.01 -5.32 -3.58
N ARG A 14 5.71 -5.60 -2.48
CA ARG A 14 6.22 -6.91 -2.11
C ARG A 14 5.33 -7.50 -1.02
N CYS A 15 4.88 -8.73 -1.21
CA CYS A 15 4.11 -9.48 -0.23
C CYS A 15 5.03 -10.25 0.73
N LEU A 16 4.48 -10.74 1.84
CA LEU A 16 5.22 -11.51 2.84
C LEU A 16 5.87 -12.79 2.29
N ASN A 17 5.25 -13.38 1.27
CA ASN A 17 5.74 -14.54 0.53
C ASN A 17 6.85 -14.21 -0.49
N GLY A 18 7.31 -12.95 -0.55
CA GLY A 18 8.35 -12.49 -1.46
C GLY A 18 7.88 -12.17 -2.89
N ARG A 19 6.62 -12.46 -3.24
CA ARG A 19 6.08 -12.11 -4.56
C ARG A 19 5.81 -10.62 -4.66
N SER A 20 6.06 -10.05 -5.84
CA SER A 20 5.77 -8.65 -6.13
C SER A 20 4.57 -8.50 -7.06
N TYR A 21 3.73 -7.51 -6.77
CA TYR A 21 2.53 -7.18 -7.53
C TYR A 21 2.51 -5.69 -7.87
N GLN A 22 1.71 -5.32 -8.86
CA GLN A 22 1.55 -3.93 -9.29
C GLN A 22 0.09 -3.53 -9.20
N PHE A 23 -0.18 -2.42 -8.54
CA PHE A 23 -1.53 -1.93 -8.36
C PHE A 23 -1.60 -0.44 -8.69
N PRO A 24 -2.62 0.03 -9.43
CA PRO A 24 -2.90 1.45 -9.49
C PRO A 24 -3.35 1.97 -8.12
N LEU A 25 -2.95 3.19 -7.79
CA LEU A 25 -3.50 3.90 -6.64
C LEU A 25 -4.99 4.23 -6.88
N PRO A 26 -5.82 4.28 -5.84
CA PRO A 26 -7.22 4.70 -5.94
C PRO A 26 -7.33 6.13 -6.49
N ASN A 27 -8.45 6.42 -7.16
CA ASN A 27 -8.64 7.70 -7.88
C ASN A 27 -8.48 8.92 -6.96
N ASP A 28 -8.89 8.82 -5.70
CA ASP A 28 -8.77 9.90 -4.72
C ASP A 28 -7.30 10.27 -4.48
N LEU A 29 -6.42 9.27 -4.41
CA LEU A 29 -4.98 9.47 -4.28
C LEU A 29 -4.32 9.91 -5.58
N GLN A 30 -4.89 9.58 -6.75
CA GLN A 30 -4.33 10.04 -8.03
C GLN A 30 -4.27 11.56 -8.08
N LYS A 31 -5.34 12.25 -7.65
CA LYS A 31 -5.39 13.72 -7.65
C LYS A 31 -4.34 14.31 -6.71
N ALA A 32 -4.25 13.80 -5.48
CA ALA A 32 -3.26 14.25 -4.50
C ALA A 32 -1.82 14.01 -4.99
N MET A 33 -1.54 12.86 -5.61
CA MET A 33 -0.22 12.54 -6.16
C MET A 33 0.18 13.46 -7.32
N TRP A 34 -0.78 13.83 -8.19
CA TRP A 34 -0.51 14.79 -9.26
C TRP A 34 -0.14 16.16 -8.71
N GLN A 35 -0.87 16.63 -7.69
CA GLN A 35 -0.54 17.89 -7.02
C GLN A 35 0.84 17.82 -6.34
N TYR A 36 1.10 16.77 -5.56
CA TYR A 36 2.38 16.58 -4.89
C TYR A 36 3.56 16.51 -5.87
N LYS A 37 3.37 15.87 -7.04
CA LYS A 37 4.39 15.81 -8.10
C LYS A 37 4.67 17.18 -8.72
N VAL A 38 3.70 18.08 -8.82
CA VAL A 38 3.92 19.45 -9.30
C VAL A 38 4.74 20.24 -8.29
N GLU A 39 4.45 20.06 -7.00
CA GLU A 39 5.17 20.72 -5.91
C GLU A 39 6.58 20.14 -5.68
N ASN A 40 6.76 18.83 -5.91
CA ASN A 40 7.99 18.07 -5.63
C ASN A 40 8.43 17.24 -6.85
N PRO A 41 8.84 17.87 -7.98
CA PRO A 41 9.05 17.20 -9.25
C PRO A 41 10.18 16.16 -9.25
N THR A 42 11.17 16.30 -8.37
CA THR A 42 12.33 15.41 -8.28
C THR A 42 12.19 14.28 -7.28
N ASN A 43 11.33 14.39 -6.25
CA ASN A 43 11.30 13.46 -5.11
C ASN A 43 9.94 12.76 -4.92
N TRP A 44 8.96 13.02 -5.79
CA TRP A 44 7.60 12.49 -5.63
C TRP A 44 7.52 10.95 -5.55
N PHE A 45 8.48 10.24 -6.13
CA PHE A 45 8.50 8.77 -6.14
C PHE A 45 8.85 8.17 -4.78
N ASP A 46 9.47 8.94 -3.88
CA ASP A 46 9.88 8.48 -2.55
C ASP A 46 8.77 8.56 -1.52
N LEU A 47 7.69 9.31 -1.78
CA LEU A 47 6.62 9.59 -0.81
C LEU A 47 6.02 8.34 -0.14
N LEU A 48 5.80 7.28 -0.92
CA LEU A 48 5.28 6.00 -0.45
C LEU A 48 6.34 4.90 -0.50
N SER A 49 7.60 5.24 -0.78
CA SER A 49 8.68 4.25 -0.76
C SER A 49 8.79 3.67 0.65
N GLN A 50 8.82 2.34 0.75
CA GLN A 50 8.84 1.59 2.01
C GLN A 50 7.60 1.82 2.90
N ALA A 51 6.51 2.35 2.36
CA ALA A 51 5.22 2.38 3.05
C ALA A 51 4.61 0.98 3.13
N LEU A 52 3.78 0.74 4.14
CA LEU A 52 2.94 -0.46 4.25
C LEU A 52 1.55 -0.13 3.72
N ILE A 53 1.00 -0.95 2.82
CA ILE A 53 -0.29 -0.71 2.16
C ILE A 53 -1.20 -1.94 2.20
N ASN A 54 -2.50 -1.70 2.36
CA ASN A 54 -3.51 -2.75 2.23
C ASN A 54 -3.74 -3.15 0.77
N ILE A 55 -3.55 -4.43 0.48
CA ILE A 55 -3.79 -5.02 -0.83
C ILE A 55 -4.80 -6.17 -0.73
N PRO A 56 -5.58 -6.40 -1.79
CA PRO A 56 -6.47 -7.54 -1.85
C PRO A 56 -5.68 -8.84 -2.06
N THR A 57 -6.07 -9.91 -1.37
CA THR A 57 -5.49 -11.25 -1.56
C THR A 57 -6.15 -12.06 -2.67
N LYS A 58 -7.30 -11.59 -3.16
CA LYS A 58 -8.10 -12.18 -4.23
C LYS A 58 -8.66 -11.05 -5.09
N GLU A 59 -9.08 -11.36 -6.31
CA GLU A 59 -9.80 -10.42 -7.15
C GLU A 59 -11.11 -9.99 -6.49
N TYR A 60 -11.57 -8.79 -6.85
CA TYR A 60 -12.90 -8.32 -6.46
C TYR A 60 -13.95 -9.09 -7.26
N CYS A 61 -14.97 -9.63 -6.59
CA CYS A 61 -16.16 -10.19 -7.22
C CYS A 61 -17.38 -9.33 -6.87
N GLU A 62 -18.44 -9.42 -7.67
CA GLU A 62 -19.69 -8.70 -7.38
C GLU A 62 -20.17 -9.00 -5.95
N ASN A 63 -20.49 -7.94 -5.19
CA ASN A 63 -20.91 -7.99 -3.78
C ASN A 63 -19.92 -8.63 -2.79
N TYR A 64 -18.67 -8.84 -3.17
CA TYR A 64 -17.65 -9.44 -2.31
C TYR A 64 -16.43 -8.55 -2.13
N GLN A 65 -16.16 -8.15 -0.89
CA GLN A 65 -14.89 -7.51 -0.53
C GLN A 65 -13.85 -8.61 -0.31
N PRO A 66 -12.77 -8.66 -1.11
CA PRO A 66 -11.75 -9.67 -0.94
C PRO A 66 -11.05 -9.49 0.41
N PRO A 67 -10.54 -10.58 1.02
CA PRO A 67 -9.74 -10.47 2.21
C PRO A 67 -8.48 -9.66 1.91
N MET A 68 -8.11 -8.76 2.81
CA MET A 68 -6.97 -7.87 2.64
C MET A 68 -5.75 -8.36 3.40
N THR A 69 -4.57 -7.94 2.95
CA THR A 69 -3.30 -8.12 3.66
C THR A 69 -2.43 -6.88 3.52
N VAL A 70 -1.33 -6.83 4.25
CA VAL A 70 -0.38 -5.72 4.24
C VAL A 70 0.83 -6.11 3.40
N ALA A 71 1.18 -5.24 2.45
CA ALA A 71 2.37 -5.37 1.61
C ALA A 71 3.28 -4.15 1.74
N LEU A 72 4.56 -4.34 1.47
CA LEU A 72 5.56 -3.27 1.46
C LEU A 72 5.63 -2.64 0.08
N VAL A 73 5.51 -1.32 -0.01
CA VAL A 73 5.70 -0.57 -1.25
C VAL A 73 7.20 -0.52 -1.57
N GLU A 74 7.59 -1.10 -2.71
CA GLU A 74 8.97 -1.06 -3.21
C GLU A 74 9.25 0.22 -3.98
N LYS A 75 8.29 0.66 -4.80
CA LYS A 75 8.42 1.87 -5.62
C LYS A 75 7.07 2.37 -6.14
N ILE A 76 7.02 3.66 -6.47
CA ILE A 76 5.92 4.31 -7.18
C ILE A 76 6.36 4.64 -8.61
N PHE A 77 5.46 4.51 -9.58
CA PHE A 77 5.74 4.87 -10.96
C PHE A 77 4.45 5.29 -11.68
N ILE A 78 4.59 5.90 -12.87
CA ILE A 78 3.47 6.33 -13.70
C ILE A 78 3.40 5.43 -14.93
N THR A 79 2.27 4.78 -15.16
CA THR A 79 2.07 3.91 -16.33
C THR A 79 0.67 4.04 -16.91
N ALA A 80 0.52 3.79 -18.22
CA ALA A 80 -0.77 3.61 -18.87
C ALA A 80 -1.19 2.12 -18.92
N ASN A 81 -0.24 1.21 -18.67
CA ASN A 81 -0.48 -0.22 -18.58
C ASN A 81 -0.55 -0.61 -17.10
N TYR A 82 -1.76 -0.61 -16.56
CA TYR A 82 -2.06 -0.98 -15.17
C TYR A 82 -3.25 -1.93 -15.11
N GLU A 83 -3.27 -2.76 -14.07
CA GLU A 83 -4.36 -3.68 -13.76
C GLU A 83 -5.64 -2.91 -13.34
N HIS A 84 -6.81 -3.52 -13.52
CA HIS A 84 -8.07 -2.84 -13.16
C HIS A 84 -8.32 -2.80 -11.65
N VAL A 85 -7.69 -3.69 -10.89
CA VAL A 85 -7.86 -3.81 -9.45
C VAL A 85 -6.94 -2.80 -8.75
N ALA A 86 -7.51 -1.80 -8.10
CA ALA A 86 -6.76 -0.81 -7.33
C ALA A 86 -6.50 -1.27 -5.89
N THR A 87 -5.44 -0.72 -5.28
CA THR A 87 -5.27 -0.80 -3.82
C THR A 87 -6.33 0.01 -3.08
N ARG A 88 -6.53 -0.26 -1.79
CA ARG A 88 -7.26 0.67 -0.92
C ARG A 88 -6.34 1.82 -0.51
N GLY A 89 -6.95 2.96 -0.18
CA GLY A 89 -6.23 4.17 0.24
C GLY A 89 -5.64 4.12 1.65
N GLN A 90 -5.55 2.94 2.25
CA GLN A 90 -5.00 2.75 3.60
C GLN A 90 -3.52 2.37 3.48
N PHE A 91 -2.65 3.35 3.74
CA PHE A 91 -1.21 3.19 3.76
C PHE A 91 -0.60 3.83 5.02
N VAL A 92 0.49 3.25 5.50
CA VAL A 92 1.29 3.75 6.61
C VAL A 92 2.69 4.03 6.07
N THR A 93 3.08 5.30 6.05
CA THR A 93 4.39 5.74 5.56
C THR A 93 5.52 5.23 6.44
N LYS A 94 6.72 5.16 5.86
CA LYS A 94 7.96 4.73 6.53
C LYS A 94 8.16 5.42 7.88
N ASP A 95 8.08 6.75 7.90
CA ASP A 95 8.33 7.55 9.10
C ASP A 95 7.35 7.26 10.24
N ASN A 96 6.15 6.75 9.91
CA ASN A 96 5.13 6.42 10.89
C ASN A 96 5.28 5.02 11.47
N TRP A 97 5.74 4.03 10.70
CA TRP A 97 5.95 2.67 11.22
C TRP A 97 7.37 2.43 11.74
N GLN A 98 8.36 3.27 11.41
CA GLN A 98 9.75 3.08 11.88
C GLN A 98 10.03 3.61 13.28
N ARG A 99 9.16 4.43 13.86
CA ARG A 99 9.36 4.99 15.20
C ARG A 99 9.00 3.96 16.26
N ASN A 100 9.82 3.83 17.30
CA ASN A 100 9.62 2.88 18.42
C ASN A 100 8.46 3.27 19.38
N ASP A 101 7.44 3.98 18.90
CA ASP A 101 6.31 4.43 19.71
C ASP A 101 5.15 3.45 19.58
N LEU A 102 4.92 2.67 20.64
CA LEU A 102 3.84 1.70 20.74
C LEU A 102 2.45 2.31 20.47
N SER A 103 2.19 3.53 20.93
CA SER A 103 0.91 4.21 20.73
C SER A 103 0.63 4.46 19.24
N ARG A 104 1.66 4.89 18.50
CA ARG A 104 1.56 5.08 17.05
C ARG A 104 1.37 3.78 16.30
N HIS A 105 2.03 2.69 16.71
CA HIS A 105 1.80 1.38 16.12
C HIS A 105 0.34 0.94 16.26
N TRP A 106 -0.26 1.14 17.44
CA TRP A 106 -1.68 0.86 17.65
C TRP A 106 -2.58 1.71 16.76
N ASN A 107 -2.29 3.00 16.60
CA ASN A 107 -3.04 3.88 15.70
C ASN A 107 -2.91 3.46 14.22
N ASN A 108 -1.70 3.11 13.78
CA ASN A 108 -1.43 2.61 12.44
C ASN A 108 -2.20 1.31 12.15
N ILE A 109 -2.20 0.37 13.09
CA ILE A 109 -2.94 -0.90 12.98
C ILE A 109 -4.45 -0.61 12.91
N ARG A 110 -4.97 0.23 13.80
CA ARG A 110 -6.39 0.63 13.79
C ARG A 110 -6.80 1.26 12.47
N PHE A 111 -5.97 2.15 11.93
CA PHE A 111 -6.18 2.79 10.63
C PHE A 111 -6.22 1.76 9.49
N LEU A 112 -5.28 0.81 9.46
CA LEU A 112 -5.25 -0.27 8.45
C LEU A 112 -6.44 -1.22 8.59
N GLN A 113 -7.03 -1.37 9.78
CA GLN A 113 -8.09 -2.33 10.07
C GLN A 113 -9.51 -1.78 9.94
N HIS A 114 -9.69 -0.46 9.91
CA HIS A 114 -10.94 0.23 10.21
C HIS A 114 -12.17 -0.37 9.50
N ASP A 115 -12.04 -0.66 8.19
CA ASP A 115 -13.17 -1.01 7.33
C ASP A 115 -13.44 -2.52 7.20
N TYR A 116 -12.79 -3.37 8.01
CA TYR A 116 -12.76 -4.81 7.76
C TYR A 116 -13.43 -5.68 8.83
N PRO A 117 -13.97 -6.86 8.46
CA PRO A 117 -14.45 -7.85 9.41
C PRO A 117 -13.28 -8.47 10.21
N LEU A 118 -13.60 -9.06 11.36
CA LEU A 118 -12.63 -9.59 12.35
C LEU A 118 -11.52 -10.46 11.74
N MET A 119 -11.86 -11.38 10.84
CA MET A 119 -10.89 -12.27 10.19
C MET A 119 -9.85 -11.50 9.35
N THR A 120 -10.30 -10.50 8.59
CA THR A 120 -9.42 -9.66 7.80
C THR A 120 -8.61 -8.72 8.69
N LYS A 121 -9.19 -8.22 9.79
CA LYS A 121 -8.46 -7.44 10.81
C LYS A 121 -7.30 -8.24 11.40
N LEU A 122 -7.53 -9.49 11.79
CA LEU A 122 -6.49 -10.37 12.32
C LEU A 122 -5.39 -10.64 11.28
N ARG A 123 -5.77 -10.87 10.02
CA ARG A 123 -4.80 -11.04 8.92
C ARG A 123 -3.93 -9.79 8.72
N ILE A 124 -4.53 -8.61 8.72
CA ILE A 124 -3.79 -7.33 8.63
C ILE A 124 -2.86 -7.16 9.82
N PHE A 125 -3.33 -7.47 11.04
CA PHE A 125 -2.52 -7.38 12.26
C PHE A 125 -1.27 -8.26 12.18
N LEU A 126 -1.45 -9.55 11.89
CA LEU A 126 -0.36 -10.50 11.77
C LEU A 126 0.61 -10.07 10.66
N ALA A 127 0.08 -9.63 9.52
CA ALA A 127 0.93 -9.19 8.42
C ALA A 127 1.77 -7.95 8.79
N TYR A 128 1.17 -6.98 9.50
CA TYR A 128 1.86 -5.81 10.01
C TYR A 128 2.99 -6.19 10.99
N LEU A 129 2.72 -7.10 11.94
CA LEU A 129 3.74 -7.57 12.88
C LEU A 129 4.91 -8.30 12.19
N ILE A 130 4.62 -9.13 11.19
CA ILE A 130 5.67 -9.82 10.42
C ILE A 130 6.52 -8.80 9.64
N TRP A 131 5.90 -7.76 9.08
CA TRP A 131 6.67 -6.69 8.43
C TRP A 131 7.54 -5.92 9.43
N MET A 132 7.01 -5.59 10.61
CA MET A 132 7.80 -4.91 11.64
C MET A 132 9.02 -5.73 12.06
N THR A 133 8.85 -7.04 12.28
CA THR A 133 9.95 -7.94 12.65
C THR A 133 10.95 -8.09 11.50
N LYS A 134 10.51 -8.35 10.26
CA LYS A 134 11.39 -8.47 9.09
C LYS A 134 12.20 -7.18 8.85
N LEU A 135 11.56 -6.02 8.96
CA LEU A 135 12.21 -4.74 8.68
C LEU A 135 13.11 -4.29 9.85
N HIS A 136 12.80 -4.67 11.10
CA HIS A 136 13.72 -4.51 12.22
C HIS A 136 14.94 -5.43 12.10
N ILE A 137 14.76 -6.70 11.71
CA ILE A 137 15.85 -7.67 11.57
C ILE A 137 16.79 -7.27 10.40
N CYS A 138 16.25 -6.82 9.27
CA CYS A 138 17.05 -6.29 8.16
C CYS A 138 17.79 -4.98 8.50
N ARG A 139 17.63 -4.42 9.70
CA ARG A 139 18.36 -3.25 10.20
C ARG A 139 19.62 -3.61 11.00
N ILE A 140 19.79 -4.87 11.40
CA ILE A 140 20.91 -5.36 12.23
C ILE A 140 22.03 -5.97 11.35
N LYS A 141 21.86 -5.97 10.02
CA LYS A 141 22.92 -6.30 9.05
C LYS A 141 23.29 -5.05 8.27
#